data_AF-A0ABC8AQL3-F1
#
_entry.id   AF-A0ABC8AQL3-F1
#
_cell.length_a   1.000
_cell.length_b   1.000
_cell.length_c   1.000
_cell.angle_alpha   90.00
_cell.angle_beta   90.00
_cell.angle_gamma   90.00
#
_symmetry.space_group_name_H-M   'P 1'
#
loop_
_entity.id
_entity.type
_entity.pdbx_description
1 polymer ?
#
loop_
_entity_poly.entity_id
_entity_poly.type
_entity_poly.pdbx_seq_one_letter_code
_entity_poly.pdbx_strand_id
1 'polypeptide(L)'
;MNDLPPTPGDPRDPLLLEQRRQLLRERLQQLRSDLASLTAAYRDLPDSGLLLDTPGTGALTTPAYCTAGAAEVFDEALIELDAADDALGRAADYTGRLRRPVLDF
;
A
#
# COMPACT_ATOMS: atom_id res chain seq x y z
N MET A 1 42.33 -12.73 -1.62
CA MET A 1 41.69 -11.75 -2.52
C MET A 1 40.44 -11.30 -1.79
N ASN A 2 40.44 -10.07 -1.28
CA ASN A 2 39.39 -9.57 -0.40
C ASN A 2 38.11 -9.32 -1.21
N ASP A 3 37.07 -10.11 -0.97
CA ASP A 3 35.70 -9.77 -1.34
C ASP A 3 35.22 -8.65 -0.41
N LEU A 4 35.47 -7.41 -0.83
CA LEU A 4 34.79 -6.26 -0.26
C LEU A 4 33.29 -6.40 -0.56
N PRO A 5 32.38 -6.23 0.42
CA PRO A 5 30.96 -6.18 0.15
C PRO A 5 30.68 -5.10 -0.90
N PRO A 6 29.72 -5.30 -1.82
CA PRO A 6 29.40 -4.30 -2.82
C PRO A 6 29.12 -2.99 -2.09
N THR A 7 29.88 -1.95 -2.44
CA THR A 7 29.67 -0.62 -1.86
C THR A 7 28.21 -0.25 -2.11
N PRO A 8 27.43 0.14 -1.09
CA PRO A 8 26.06 0.59 -1.32
C PRO A 8 26.12 1.70 -2.36
N GLY A 9 25.43 1.53 -3.49
CA GLY A 9 25.37 2.57 -4.53
C GLY A 9 24.93 3.90 -3.92
N ASP A 10 25.41 5.03 -4.48
CA ASP A 10 25.03 6.36 -4.00
C ASP A 10 23.49 6.42 -3.88
N PRO A 11 22.92 6.75 -2.70
CA PRO A 11 21.47 6.78 -2.52
C PRO A 11 20.76 7.77 -3.44
N ARG A 12 21.51 8.66 -4.11
CA ARG A 12 21.04 9.63 -5.09
C ARG A 12 21.22 9.16 -6.54
N ASP A 13 21.75 7.95 -6.77
CA ASP A 13 21.86 7.37 -8.11
C ASP A 13 20.46 7.29 -8.73
N PRO A 14 20.22 7.93 -9.90
CA PRO A 14 18.92 7.92 -10.55
C PRO A 14 18.36 6.52 -10.82
N LEU A 15 19.23 5.55 -11.14
CA LEU A 15 18.79 4.17 -11.37
C LEU A 15 18.33 3.50 -10.07
N LEU A 16 19.01 3.79 -8.96
CA LEU A 16 18.65 3.26 -7.65
C LEU A 16 17.33 3.88 -7.15
N LEU A 17 17.14 5.19 -7.36
CA LEU A 17 15.90 5.88 -7.02
C LEU A 17 14.71 5.33 -7.82
N GLU A 18 14.89 5.07 -9.11
CA GLU A 18 13.85 4.49 -9.96
C GLU A 18 13.48 3.06 -9.54
N GLN A 19 14.48 2.23 -9.20
CA GLN A 19 14.24 0.89 -8.64
C GLN A 19 13.48 0.95 -7.31
N ARG A 20 13.85 1.88 -6.41
CA ARG A 20 13.15 2.07 -5.14
C ARG A 20 11.70 2.52 -5.33
N ARG A 21 11.45 3.44 -6.27
CA ARG A 21 10.10 3.88 -6.66
C ARG A 21 9.27 2.70 -7.15
N GLN A 22 9.84 1.87 -8.03
CA GLN A 22 9.17 0.68 -8.55
C GLN A 22 8.84 -0.34 -7.44
N LEU A 23 9.79 -0.60 -6.54
CA LEU A 23 9.57 -1.48 -5.38
C LEU A 23 8.47 -0.94 -4.44
N LEU A 24 8.43 0.38 -4.22
CA LEU A 24 7.35 0.99 -3.45
C LEU A 24 5.99 0.78 -4.12
N ARG A 25 5.93 0.90 -5.45
CA ARG A 25 4.72 0.66 -6.23
C ARG A 25 4.23 -0.78 -6.10
N GLU A 26 5.14 -1.75 -6.22
CA GLU A 26 4.82 -3.17 -6.04
C GLU A 26 4.29 -3.48 -4.64
N ARG A 27 4.94 -2.94 -3.60
CA ARG A 27 4.48 -3.08 -2.21
C ARG A 27 3.11 -2.46 -1.99
N LEU A 28 2.84 -1.33 -2.64
CA LEU A 28 1.56 -0.65 -2.55
C LEU A 28 0.45 -1.45 -3.23
N GLN A 29 0.72 -2.07 -4.38
CA GLN A 29 -0.22 -2.98 -5.04
C GLN A 29 -0.54 -4.20 -4.18
N GLN A 30 0.46 -4.77 -3.50
CA GLN A 30 0.24 -5.86 -2.54
C GLN A 30 -0.62 -5.40 -1.36
N LEU A 31 -0.29 -4.24 -0.75
CA LEU A 31 -1.06 -3.69 0.36
C LEU A 31 -2.52 -3.43 -0.02
N ARG A 32 -2.76 -2.91 -1.22
CA ARG A 32 -4.12 -2.73 -1.77
C ARG A 32 -4.87 -4.05 -1.88
N SER A 33 -4.21 -5.10 -2.38
CA SER A 33 -4.81 -6.44 -2.49
C SER A 33 -5.16 -7.03 -1.11
N ASP A 34 -4.25 -6.88 -0.15
CA ASP A 34 -4.44 -7.38 1.21
C ASP A 34 -5.58 -6.62 1.91
N LEU A 35 -5.61 -5.29 1.75
CA LEU A 35 -6.67 -4.44 2.31
C LEU A 35 -8.03 -4.76 1.69
N ALA A 36 -8.11 -4.93 0.37
CA ALA A 36 -9.36 -5.30 -0.29
C ALA A 36 -9.90 -6.65 0.20
N SER A 37 -9.01 -7.62 0.42
CA SER A 37 -9.36 -8.93 0.99
C SER A 37 -9.85 -8.79 2.43
N LEU A 38 -9.22 -7.92 3.24
CA LEU A 38 -9.64 -7.63 4.60
C LEU A 38 -11.00 -6.91 4.64
N THR A 39 -11.23 -5.93 3.78
CA THR A 39 -12.52 -5.24 3.64
C THR A 39 -13.64 -6.23 3.31
N ALA A 40 -13.41 -7.15 2.37
CA ALA A 40 -14.37 -8.21 2.04
C ALA A 40 -14.67 -9.10 3.26
N ALA A 41 -13.64 -9.53 3.99
CA ALA A 41 -13.83 -10.33 5.20
C ALA A 41 -14.64 -9.60 6.29
N TYR A 42 -14.45 -8.29 6.45
CA TYR A 42 -15.26 -7.47 7.37
C TYR A 42 -16.73 -7.34 6.92
N ARG A 43 -16.96 -7.26 5.61
CA ARG A 43 -18.32 -7.24 5.04
C ARG A 43 -19.04 -8.57 5.19
N ASP A 44 -18.32 -9.68 5.11
CA ASP A 44 -18.87 -11.03 5.27
C ASP A 44 -19.04 -11.43 6.75
N LEU A 45 -18.39 -10.72 7.68
CA LEU A 45 -18.38 -11.07 9.11
C LEU A 45 -19.79 -11.14 9.74
N PRO A 46 -20.75 -10.26 9.44
CA PRO A 46 -22.14 -10.40 9.91
C PRO A 46 -22.81 -11.72 9.53
N ASP A 47 -22.48 -12.26 8.36
CA ASP A 47 -23.07 -13.50 7.84
C ASP A 47 -22.32 -14.76 8.29
N SER A 48 -21.18 -14.61 8.97
CA SER A 48 -20.32 -15.72 9.40
C SER A 48 -20.88 -16.55 10.55
N GLY A 49 -21.86 -16.04 11.28
CA GLY A 49 -22.34 -16.62 12.54
C GLY A 49 -21.34 -16.53 13.71
N LEU A 50 -20.22 -15.80 13.55
CA LEU A 50 -19.19 -15.60 14.57
C LEU A 50 -19.47 -14.41 15.49
N LEU A 51 -20.45 -13.56 15.16
CA LEU A 51 -20.84 -12.41 15.95
C LEU A 51 -21.96 -12.78 16.93
N LEU A 52 -21.76 -12.48 18.20
CA LEU A 52 -22.84 -12.46 19.19
C LEU A 52 -23.50 -11.09 19.12
N ASP A 53 -24.81 -11.05 18.94
CA ASP A 53 -25.57 -9.81 19.06
C ASP A 53 -25.48 -9.32 20.51
N THR A 54 -24.99 -8.09 20.71
CA THR A 54 -24.98 -7.45 22.03
C THR A 54 -26.38 -6.87 22.29
N PRO A 55 -27.15 -7.41 23.26
CA PRO A 55 -28.47 -6.85 23.55
C PRO A 55 -28.33 -5.47 24.19
N GLY A 56 -28.97 -4.44 23.62
CA GLY A 56 -29.01 -3.10 24.21
C GLY A 56 -29.46 -2.00 23.25
N THR A 57 -30.40 -1.16 23.70
CA THR A 57 -30.92 -0.01 22.94
C THR A 57 -29.92 1.15 23.02
N GLY A 58 -28.98 1.21 22.07
CA GLY A 58 -27.94 2.25 22.01
C GLY A 58 -27.03 2.10 20.79
N ALA A 59 -27.58 2.35 19.61
CA ALA A 59 -27.07 1.94 18.30
C ALA A 59 -25.87 2.77 17.75
N LEU A 60 -24.72 2.73 18.43
CA LEU A 60 -23.44 3.23 17.88
C LEU A 60 -22.28 2.23 18.03
N THR A 61 -22.53 1.07 18.63
CA THR A 61 -21.48 0.05 18.88
C THR A 61 -21.99 -1.38 18.67
N THR A 62 -23.11 -1.56 17.96
CA THR A 62 -23.54 -2.91 17.58
C THR A 62 -22.46 -3.55 16.70
N PRO A 63 -22.29 -4.89 16.74
CA PRO A 63 -21.33 -5.56 15.87
C PRO A 63 -21.52 -5.22 14.39
N ALA A 64 -22.77 -5.12 13.93
CA ALA A 64 -23.10 -4.68 12.57
C ALA A 64 -22.65 -3.25 12.27
N TYR A 65 -22.86 -2.30 13.19
CA TYR A 65 -22.39 -0.93 13.02
C TYR A 65 -20.85 -0.85 12.98
N CYS A 66 -20.18 -1.55 13.89
CA CYS A 66 -18.71 -1.56 13.97
C CYS A 66 -18.07 -2.19 12.72
N THR A 67 -18.65 -3.28 12.20
CA THR A 67 -18.16 -3.95 10.98
C THR A 67 -18.39 -3.11 9.73
N ALA A 68 -19.57 -2.48 9.61
CA ALA A 68 -19.85 -1.54 8.54
C ALA A 68 -18.89 -0.34 8.57
N GLY A 69 -18.72 0.29 9.74
CA GLY A 69 -17.80 1.43 9.90
C GLY A 69 -16.34 1.06 9.60
N ALA A 70 -15.88 -0.13 9.98
CA ALA A 70 -14.55 -0.60 9.62
C ALA A 70 -14.40 -0.78 8.10
N ALA A 71 -15.40 -1.38 7.44
CA ALA A 71 -15.38 -1.55 5.99
C ALA A 71 -15.37 -0.20 5.25
N GLU A 72 -16.13 0.79 5.71
CA GLU A 72 -16.16 2.15 5.15
C GLU A 72 -14.78 2.83 5.24
N VAL A 73 -14.11 2.74 6.40
CA VAL A 73 -12.76 3.29 6.58
C VAL A 73 -11.75 2.60 5.65
N PHE A 74 -11.89 1.28 5.45
CA PHE A 74 -11.02 0.57 4.51
C PHE A 74 -11.32 0.92 3.05
N ASP A 75 -12.56 1.21 2.68
CA ASP A 75 -12.89 1.71 1.34
C ASP A 75 -12.22 3.07 1.07
N GLU A 76 -12.21 3.97 2.06
CA GLU A 76 -11.48 5.25 1.97
C GLU A 76 -9.97 5.01 1.80
N ALA A 77 -9.39 4.13 2.60
CA ALA A 77 -7.98 3.79 2.49
C ALA A 77 -7.64 3.17 1.11
N LEU A 78 -8.52 2.38 0.50
CA LEU A 78 -8.32 1.87 -0.87
C LEU A 78 -8.25 2.99 -1.91
N ILE A 79 -9.06 4.05 -1.76
CA ILE A 79 -9.00 5.24 -2.61
C ILE A 79 -7.66 5.96 -2.45
N GLU A 80 -7.19 6.11 -1.21
CA GLU A 80 -5.90 6.73 -0.94
C GLU A 80 -4.73 5.93 -1.51
N LEU A 81 -4.78 4.60 -1.44
CA LEU A 81 -3.79 3.72 -2.05
C LEU A 81 -3.80 3.86 -3.59
N ASP A 82 -4.97 3.91 -4.22
CA ASP A 82 -5.06 4.15 -5.67
C ASP A 82 -4.44 5.51 -6.05
N ALA A 83 -4.68 6.55 -5.24
CA ALA A 83 -4.05 7.87 -5.43
C ALA A 83 -2.53 7.84 -5.26
N ALA A 84 -2.01 7.02 -4.34
CA ALA A 84 -0.59 6.83 -4.14
C ALA A 84 0.09 6.02 -5.27
N ASP A 85 -0.58 4.99 -5.82
CA ASP A 85 -0.09 4.29 -7.04
C ASP A 85 0.02 5.27 -8.21
N ASP A 86 -1.03 6.08 -8.43
CA ASP A 86 -1.04 7.11 -9.48
C ASP A 86 0.09 8.12 -9.27
N ALA A 87 0.29 8.63 -8.05
CA ALA A 87 1.38 9.54 -7.74
C ALA A 87 2.77 8.93 -8.04
N LEU A 88 2.99 7.66 -7.70
CA LEU A 88 4.23 6.94 -8.04
C LEU A 88 4.37 6.74 -9.54
N GLY A 89 3.28 6.54 -10.28
CA GLY A 89 3.24 6.49 -11.73
C GLY A 89 3.66 7.82 -12.36
N ARG A 90 3.01 8.93 -11.98
CA ARG A 90 3.33 10.28 -12.46
C ARG A 90 4.77 10.69 -12.15
N ALA A 91 5.31 10.26 -11.00
CA ALA A 91 6.72 10.51 -10.68
C ALA A 91 7.66 9.91 -11.74
N ALA A 92 7.32 8.74 -12.30
CA ALA A 92 8.10 8.08 -13.35
C ALA A 92 8.17 8.90 -14.65
N ASP A 93 7.12 9.66 -14.97
CA ASP A 93 7.09 10.54 -16.14
C ASP A 93 8.18 11.61 -16.08
N TYR A 94 8.54 12.05 -14.86
CA TYR A 94 9.61 13.02 -14.62
C TYR A 94 10.99 12.36 -14.48
N THR A 95 11.07 11.18 -13.87
CA THR A 95 12.36 10.55 -13.51
C THR A 95 12.91 9.58 -14.55
N GLY A 96 12.08 9.01 -15.44
CA GLY A 96 12.48 7.93 -16.34
C GLY A 96 13.62 8.27 -17.32
N ARG A 97 13.86 9.57 -17.56
CA ARG A 97 14.94 10.08 -18.42
C ARG A 97 16.26 10.34 -17.70
N LEU A 98 16.27 10.30 -16.36
CA LEU A 98 17.48 10.54 -15.59
C LEU A 98 18.47 9.39 -15.82
N ARG A 99 19.73 9.76 -16.06
CA ARG A 99 20.84 8.84 -16.33
C ARG A 99 22.06 9.30 -15.55
N ARG A 100 22.89 8.35 -15.14
CA ARG A 100 24.21 8.65 -14.61
C ARG A 100 25.08 9.17 -15.76
N PRO A 101 25.78 10.29 -15.61
CA PRO A 101 26.80 10.68 -16.59
C PRO A 101 27.89 9.59 -16.60
N VAL A 102 28.11 8.99 -17.77
CA VAL A 102 29.30 8.17 -18.01
C VAL A 102 30.44 9.16 -18.19
N LEU A 103 31.23 9.36 -17.14
CA LEU A 103 32.50 10.05 -17.27
C LEU A 103 33.50 9.03 -17.81
N ASP A 104 33.73 9.05 -19.11
CA ASP A 104 34.92 8.42 -19.68
C ASP A 104 36.13 9.21 -19.17
N PHE A 105 36.97 8.56 -18.36
CA PHE A 105 38.32 9.03 -18.01
C PHE A 105 39.33 7.98 -18.47
#